data_AF-A0A7C4ND99-F1
#
_entry.id   AF-A0A7C4ND99-F1
#
_cell.length_a   1.000
_cell.length_b   1.000
_cell.length_c   1.000
_cell.angle_alpha   90.00
_cell.angle_beta   90.00
_cell.angle_gamma   90.00
#
_symmetry.space_group_name_H-M   'P 1'
#
loop_
_entity.id
_entity.type
_entity.pdbx_description
1 polymer ?
#
loop_
_entity_poly.entity_id
_entity_poly.type
_entity_poly.pdbx_seq_one_letter_code
_entity_poly.pdbx_strand_id
1 'polypeptide(L)'
;MLSRFRTRRNAYAVYLFMEFTTSLLFSMIFTVSMIYQATTVGLNPLQLVLVGTTLELSAFVFEVPTGVVADLLSRRLSIIIGMFIM
;
A
#
# COMPACT_ATOMS: atom_id res chain seq x y z
N MET A 1 20.97 -0.60 -29.50
CA MET A 1 22.25 -0.71 -28.77
C MET A 1 22.20 -0.01 -27.40
N LEU A 2 21.18 -0.27 -26.57
CA LEU A 2 21.04 0.33 -25.21
C LEU A 2 20.23 -0.59 -24.27
N SER A 3 20.52 -1.90 -24.24
CA SER A 3 19.74 -2.89 -23.47
C SER A 3 20.49 -3.55 -22.30
N ARG A 4 21.49 -2.90 -21.69
CA ARG A 4 22.34 -3.60 -20.69
C ARG A 4 22.84 -2.82 -19.48
N PHE A 5 22.01 -1.95 -18.89
CA PHE A 5 22.16 -1.59 -17.47
C PHE A 5 21.23 -2.43 -16.60
N ARG A 6 21.35 -3.77 -16.68
CA ARG A 6 20.71 -4.66 -15.71
C ARG A 6 21.68 -4.85 -14.54
N THR A 7 21.75 -3.84 -13.67
CA THR A 7 22.39 -3.97 -12.37
C THR A 7 21.70 -5.15 -11.68
N ARG A 8 22.43 -6.26 -11.46
CA ARG A 8 21.90 -7.42 -10.73
C ARG A 8 21.80 -7.08 -9.24
N ARG A 9 21.00 -6.07 -8.87
CA ARG A 9 20.58 -5.94 -7.47
C ARG A 9 19.76 -7.19 -7.15
N ASN A 10 20.11 -7.85 -6.05
CA ASN A 10 19.41 -9.04 -5.61
C ASN A 10 17.94 -8.69 -5.39
N ALA A 11 17.05 -9.17 -6.27
CA ALA A 11 15.62 -8.86 -6.23
C ALA A 11 15.02 -9.23 -4.87
N TYR A 12 15.55 -10.29 -4.25
CA TYR A 12 15.18 -10.71 -2.92
C TYR A 12 15.52 -9.67 -1.85
N ALA A 13 16.74 -9.11 -1.88
CA ALA A 13 17.15 -8.08 -0.94
C ALA A 13 16.34 -6.78 -1.10
N VAL A 14 16.01 -6.42 -2.35
CA VAL A 14 15.14 -5.26 -2.64
C VAL A 14 13.73 -5.49 -2.10
N TYR A 15 13.16 -6.67 -2.35
CA TYR A 15 11.84 -7.02 -1.84
C TYR A 15 11.79 -7.00 -0.31
N LEU A 16 12.76 -7.63 0.36
CA LEU A 16 12.83 -7.63 1.83
C LEU A 16 12.94 -6.22 2.41
N PHE A 17 13.75 -5.35 1.80
CA PHE A 17 13.89 -3.98 2.26
C PHE A 17 12.60 -3.17 2.07
N MET A 18 11.93 -3.34 0.92
CA MET A 18 10.63 -2.71 0.67
C MET A 18 9.62 -3.18 1.70
N GLU A 19 9.47 -4.49 1.89
CA GLU A 19 8.49 -5.09 2.80
C GLU A 19 8.71 -4.67 4.26
N PHE A 20 9.97 -4.65 4.70
CA PHE A 20 10.33 -4.19 6.03
C PHE A 20 9.90 -2.73 6.25
N THR A 21 10.22 -1.87 5.27
CA THR A 21 9.94 -0.43 5.37
C THR A 21 8.44 -0.16 5.33
N THR A 22 7.72 -0.77 4.39
CA THR A 22 6.26 -0.58 4.26
C THR A 22 5.56 -1.11 5.50
N SER A 23 5.85 -2.34 5.93
CA SER A 23 5.21 -2.94 7.11
C SER A 23 5.44 -2.12 8.39
N LEU A 24 6.66 -1.62 8.60
CA LEU A 24 6.99 -0.80 9.77
C LEU A 24 6.17 0.50 9.78
N LEU A 25 6.18 1.24 8.67
CA LEU A 25 5.47 2.51 8.54
C LEU A 25 3.95 2.32 8.64
N PHE A 26 3.42 1.26 8.01
CA PHE A 26 2.00 0.92 8.08
C PHE A 26 1.56 0.60 9.51
N SER A 27 2.33 -0.21 10.23
CA SER A 27 2.01 -0.53 11.63
C SER A 27 1.96 0.74 12.48
N MET A 28 2.95 1.63 12.32
CA MET A 28 2.97 2.91 13.06
C MET A 28 1.77 3.80 12.73
N ILE A 29 1.50 4.04 11.44
CA ILE A 29 0.42 4.98 11.04
C ILE A 29 -0.96 4.43 11.39
N PHE A 30 -1.16 3.11 11.27
CA PHE A 30 -2.44 2.49 11.61
C PHE A 30 -2.73 2.60 13.11
N THR A 31 -1.73 2.34 13.96
CA THR A 31 -1.87 2.48 15.42
C THR A 31 -2.20 3.93 15.80
N VAL A 32 -1.46 4.91 15.26
CA VAL A 32 -1.69 6.33 15.56
C VAL A 32 -3.05 6.78 15.03
N SER A 33 -3.43 6.37 13.82
CA SER A 33 -4.71 6.73 13.19
C SER A 33 -5.91 6.23 14.00
N MET A 34 -5.87 4.98 14.48
CA MET A 34 -6.92 4.42 15.34
C MET A 34 -7.11 5.24 16.62
N ILE A 35 -6.01 5.61 17.30
CA ILE A 35 -6.07 6.43 18.51
C ILE A 35 -6.59 7.84 18.18
N TYR A 36 -6.11 8.44 17.10
CA TYR A 36 -6.51 9.79 16.68
C TYR A 36 -8.01 9.88 16.37
N GLN A 37 -8.55 8.91 15.62
CA GLN A 37 -9.96 8.87 15.27
C GLN A 37 -10.87 8.72 16.51
N ALA A 38 -10.45 7.91 17.48
CA ALA A 38 -11.21 7.73 18.72
C ALA A 38 -11.10 8.93 19.68
N THR A 39 -9.90 9.49 19.85
CA THR A 39 -9.63 10.49 20.90
C THR A 39 -9.77 11.93 20.43
N THR A 40 -9.31 12.25 19.22
CA THR A 40 -9.23 13.63 18.73
C THR A 40 -10.42 13.97 17.83
N VAL A 41 -10.77 13.07 16.91
CA VAL A 41 -11.97 13.23 16.08
C VAL A 41 -13.24 12.90 16.85
N GLY A 42 -13.14 12.03 17.86
CA GLY A 42 -14.26 11.66 18.73
C GLY A 42 -15.32 10.80 18.03
N LEU A 43 -14.91 9.97 17.06
CA LEU A 43 -15.84 9.11 16.34
C LEU A 43 -16.50 8.10 17.27
N ASN A 44 -17.80 7.89 17.08
CA ASN A 44 -18.51 6.84 17.80
C ASN A 44 -18.12 5.44 17.27
N PRO A 45 -18.36 4.35 18.02
CA PRO A 45 -17.95 3.01 17.60
C PRO A 45 -18.51 2.56 16.25
N LEU A 46 -19.76 2.93 15.94
CA LEU A 46 -20.38 2.59 14.65
C LEU A 46 -19.68 3.31 13.48
N GLN A 47 -19.31 4.58 13.67
CA GLN A 47 -18.59 5.38 12.67
C GLN A 47 -17.18 4.84 12.43
N LEU A 48 -16.47 4.41 13.49
CA LEU A 48 -15.15 3.76 13.34
C LEU A 48 -15.24 2.49 12.49
N VAL A 49 -16.25 1.65 12.74
CA VAL A 49 -16.49 0.45 11.93
C VAL A 49 -16.85 0.80 10.49
N LEU A 50 -17.65 1.85 10.26
CA LEU A 50 -17.98 2.31 8.92
C LEU A 50 -16.77 2.86 8.16
N VAL A 51 -15.86 3.57 8.82
CA VAL A 51 -14.60 4.03 8.22
C VAL A 51 -13.77 2.83 7.77
N GLY A 52 -13.57 1.84 8.65
CA GLY A 52 -12.87 0.61 8.30
C GLY A 52 -13.56 -0.15 7.15
N THR A 53 -14.88 -0.28 7.20
CA THR A 53 -15.66 -0.93 6.14
C THR A 53 -15.51 -0.22 4.80
N THR A 54 -15.51 1.12 4.81
CA THR A 54 -15.33 1.93 3.60
C THR A 54 -13.92 1.78 3.03
N LEU A 55 -12.91 1.69 3.91
CA LEU A 55 -11.52 1.43 3.51
C LEU A 55 -11.40 0.06 2.83
N GLU A 56 -11.93 -1.00 3.43
CA GLU A 56 -11.91 -2.35 2.86
C GLU A 56 -12.69 -2.43 1.55
N LEU A 57 -13.87 -1.78 1.48
CA LEU A 57 -14.66 -1.70 0.26
C LEU A 57 -13.88 -1.00 -0.86
N SER A 58 -13.19 0.10 -0.53
CA SER A 58 -12.36 0.81 -1.49
C SER A 58 -11.20 -0.07 -1.99
N ALA A 59 -10.50 -0.74 -1.08
CA ALA A 59 -9.42 -1.67 -1.43
C ALA A 59 -9.93 -2.77 -2.36
N PHE A 60 -11.05 -3.41 -2.01
CA PHE A 60 -11.66 -4.48 -2.81
C PHE A 60 -12.05 -4.02 -4.23
N VAL A 61 -12.65 -2.82 -4.36
CA VAL A 61 -13.02 -2.26 -5.67
C VAL A 61 -11.79 -1.96 -6.52
N PHE A 62 -10.70 -1.46 -5.93
CA PHE A 62 -9.49 -1.09 -6.66
C PHE A 62 -8.47 -2.23 -6.84
N GLU A 63 -8.62 -3.36 -6.13
CA GLU A 63 -7.74 -4.52 -6.28
C GLU A 63 -7.77 -5.09 -7.71
N VAL A 64 -8.97 -5.27 -8.29
CA VAL A 64 -9.10 -5.82 -9.65
C VAL A 64 -8.52 -4.88 -10.72
N PRO A 65 -8.87 -3.57 -10.77
CA PRO A 65 -8.26 -2.64 -11.73
C PRO A 65 -6.74 -2.54 -11.61
N THR A 66 -6.21 -2.51 -10.38
CA THR A 66 -4.74 -2.43 -10.16
C THR A 66 -4.03 -3.72 -10.55
N GLY A 67 -4.67 -4.88 -10.34
CA GLY A 67 -4.22 -6.17 -10.85
C GLY A 67 -4.18 -6.22 -12.38
N VAL A 68 -5.24 -5.74 -13.04
CA VAL A 68 -5.29 -5.63 -14.51
C VAL A 68 -4.16 -4.74 -15.04
N VAL A 69 -3.90 -3.59 -14.40
CA VAL A 69 -2.76 -2.71 -14.74
C VAL A 69 -1.42 -3.43 -14.56
N ALA A 70 -1.26 -4.22 -13.49
CA ALA A 70 -0.04 -4.98 -13.22
C ALA A 70 0.22 -6.07 -14.27
N ASP A 71 -0.83 -6.74 -14.75
CA ASP A 71 -0.69 -7.84 -15.71
C ASP A 71 -0.62 -7.37 -17.17
N LEU A 72 -1.32 -6.29 -17.55
CA LEU A 72 -1.32 -5.79 -18.93
C LEU A 72 -0.17 -4.82 -19.26
N LEU A 73 0.19 -3.91 -18.35
CA LEU A 73 1.18 -2.87 -18.63
C LEU A 73 2.58 -3.27 -18.14
N SER A 74 2.75 -3.40 -16.82
CA SER A 74 3.97 -3.91 -16.21
C SER A 74 3.82 -4.02 -14.70
N ARG A 75 4.16 -5.19 -14.14
CA ARG A 75 4.22 -5.39 -12.68
C ARG A 75 5.12 -4.37 -11.98
N ARG A 76 6.26 -4.01 -12.57
CA ARG A 76 7.20 -3.05 -11.98
C ARG A 76 6.61 -1.63 -11.95
N LEU A 77 5.93 -1.21 -13.02
CA LEU A 77 5.30 0.12 -13.06
C LEU A 77 4.15 0.21 -12.07
N SER A 78 3.31 -0.84 -11.98
CA SER A 78 2.21 -0.88 -11.01
C SER A 78 2.71 -0.72 -9.57
N ILE A 79 3.77 -1.44 -9.19
CA ILE A 79 4.39 -1.31 -7.85
C ILE A 79 4.95 0.10 -7.62
N ILE A 80 5.65 0.70 -8.61
CA ILE A 80 6.21 2.05 -8.46
C ILE A 80 5.12 3.10 -8.28
N ILE A 81 4.02 3.00 -9.04
CA ILE A 81 2.88 3.91 -8.92
C ILE A 81 2.24 3.74 -7.53
N GLY A 82 2.02 2.50 -7.09
CA GLY A 82 1.48 2.21 -5.75
C GLY A 82 2.33 2.82 -4.64
N MET A 83 3.66 2.68 -4.71
CA MET A 83 4.58 3.26 -3.72
C MET A 83 4.61 4.79 -3.71
N PHE A 84 4.15 5.46 -4.77
CA PHE A 84 4.09 6.93 -4.83
C PHE A 84 2.76 7.49 -4.30
N ILE A 85 1.69 6.67 -4.36
CA ILE A 85 0.36 7.03 -3.87
C ILE A 85 0.24 6.77 -2.35
N MET A 86 0.88 5.71 -1.88
CA MET A 86 1.05 5.35 -0.46
C MET A 86 1.67 6.49 0.35
#